data_AF-A0A521XJT4-F1
#
_entry.id   AF-A0A521XJT4-F1
#
_cell.length_a   1.000
_cell.length_b   1.000
_cell.length_c   1.000
_cell.angle_alpha   90.00
_cell.angle_beta   90.00
_cell.angle_gamma   90.00
#
_symmetry.space_group_name_H-M   'P 1'
#
loop_
_entity.id
_entity.type
_entity.pdbx_description
1 polymer ?
#
loop_
_entity_poly.entity_id
_entity_poly.type
_entity_poly.pdbx_seq_one_letter_code
_entity_poly.pdbx_strand_id
1 'polypeptide(L)'
;MRVLCSSVLVFEAIVLGLSIPVAITVGGYPATAVAIGGGLLVLLCVVAIGTLPRLPGVVLGWAVQVGAIGSAVLVPAMVILGGIFAALWWCALHYGRRADQIRFATAGLTATTAGPVAAGPASGGPAPGGTAPSGPDAGPGPDPAR
;
A
#
# COMPACT_ATOMS: atom_id res chain seq x y z
N MET A 1 2.77 -3.47 -3.91
CA MET A 1 3.20 -4.73 -3.25
C MET A 1 2.06 -5.73 -2.94
N ARG A 2 0.99 -5.34 -2.21
CA ARG A 2 0.05 -6.29 -1.53
C ARG A 2 -0.38 -7.55 -2.30
N VAL A 3 -0.83 -7.42 -3.55
CA VAL A 3 -1.39 -8.56 -4.32
C VAL A 3 -0.39 -9.71 -4.51
N LEU A 4 0.87 -9.39 -4.88
CA LEU A 4 1.91 -10.41 -5.09
C LEU A 4 2.27 -11.10 -3.77
N CYS A 5 2.58 -10.33 -2.72
CA CYS A 5 2.92 -10.88 -1.40
C CYS A 5 1.78 -11.71 -0.80
N SER A 6 0.53 -11.26 -0.95
CA SER A 6 -0.65 -11.97 -0.47
C SER A 6 -0.89 -13.28 -1.23
N SER A 7 -0.69 -13.29 -2.55
CA SER A 7 -0.85 -14.51 -3.37
C SER A 7 0.17 -15.58 -2.97
N VAL A 8 1.44 -15.19 -2.81
CA VAL A 8 2.53 -16.08 -2.34
C VAL A 8 2.15 -16.74 -1.00
N LEU A 9 1.78 -15.95 0.00
CA LEU A 9 1.41 -16.47 1.33
C LEU A 9 0.13 -17.32 1.33
N VAL A 10 -0.84 -17.05 0.45
CA VAL A 10 -2.07 -17.88 0.33
C VAL A 10 -1.72 -19.26 -0.23
N PHE A 11 -0.95 -19.32 -1.31
CA PHE A 11 -0.51 -20.60 -1.87
C PHE A 11 0.40 -21.36 -0.89
N GLU A 12 1.28 -20.67 -0.18
CA GLU A 12 2.15 -21.26 0.82
C GLU A 12 1.37 -21.80 2.03
N ALA A 13 0.33 -21.09 2.50
CA ALA A 13 -0.57 -21.59 3.54
C ALA A 13 -1.28 -22.89 3.12
N ILE A 14 -1.70 -23.01 1.86
CA ILE A 14 -2.29 -24.25 1.32
C ILE A 14 -1.24 -25.37 1.31
N VAL A 15 -0.03 -25.09 0.83
CA VAL A 15 1.07 -26.07 0.76
C VAL A 15 1.50 -26.56 2.16
N LEU A 16 1.60 -25.65 3.13
CA LEU A 16 1.88 -25.98 4.53
C LEU A 16 0.72 -26.75 5.17
N GLY A 17 -0.53 -26.40 4.86
CA GLY A 17 -1.71 -27.17 5.31
C GLY A 17 -1.72 -28.60 4.77
N LEU A 18 -1.29 -28.79 3.51
CA LEU A 18 -1.14 -30.11 2.88
C LEU A 18 0.10 -30.87 3.35
N SER A 19 1.13 -30.20 3.87
CA SER A 19 2.31 -30.87 4.43
C SER A 19 2.02 -31.59 5.75
N ILE A 20 1.05 -31.09 6.54
CA ILE A 20 0.62 -31.69 7.82
C ILE A 20 0.17 -33.16 7.64
N PRO A 21 -0.83 -33.50 6.80
CA PRO A 21 -1.23 -34.89 6.61
C PRO A 21 -0.10 -35.73 6.01
N VAL A 22 0.72 -35.17 5.10
CA VAL A 22 1.87 -35.89 4.51
C VAL A 22 2.90 -36.28 5.59
N ALA A 23 3.27 -35.37 6.48
CA ALA A 23 4.17 -35.67 7.60
C ALA A 23 3.61 -36.75 8.55
N ILE A 24 2.29 -36.76 8.77
CA ILE A 24 1.63 -37.75 9.65
C ILE A 24 1.51 -39.11 8.96
N THR A 25 0.96 -39.18 7.76
CA THR A 25 0.60 -40.45 7.10
C THR A 25 1.74 -41.08 6.32
N VAL A 26 2.66 -40.28 5.76
CA VAL A 26 3.84 -40.75 5.01
C VAL A 26 5.09 -40.72 5.87
N GLY A 27 5.27 -39.65 6.67
CA GLY A 27 6.44 -39.50 7.56
C GLY A 27 6.35 -40.26 8.88
N GLY A 28 5.16 -40.71 9.30
CA GLY A 28 4.95 -41.41 10.57
C GLY A 28 5.16 -40.54 11.82
N TYR A 29 5.21 -39.22 11.68
CA TYR A 29 5.45 -38.29 12.79
C TYR A 29 4.22 -38.16 13.70
N PRO A 30 4.40 -37.90 15.02
CA PRO A 30 3.30 -37.84 15.99
C PRO A 30 2.29 -36.74 15.66
N ALA A 31 1.05 -37.16 15.37
CA ALA A 31 -0.01 -36.31 14.83
C ALA A 31 -0.22 -35.00 15.58
N THR A 32 -0.29 -35.03 16.91
CA THR A 32 -0.51 -33.84 17.74
C THR A 32 0.60 -32.79 17.58
N ALA A 33 1.86 -33.21 17.55
CA ALA A 33 2.99 -32.29 17.42
C ALA A 33 3.06 -31.65 16.03
N VAL A 34 2.82 -32.45 14.98
CA VAL A 34 2.79 -31.97 13.59
C VAL A 34 1.60 -31.04 13.35
N ALA A 35 0.41 -31.39 13.85
CA ALA A 35 -0.79 -30.57 13.70
C ALA A 35 -0.65 -29.21 14.41
N ILE A 36 -0.07 -29.17 15.61
CA ILE A 36 0.21 -27.92 16.31
C ILE A 36 1.28 -27.11 15.57
N GLY A 37 2.44 -27.71 15.24
CA GLY A 37 3.54 -27.00 14.58
C GLY A 37 3.16 -26.45 13.20
N GLY A 38 2.61 -27.31 12.34
CA GLY A 38 2.14 -26.90 11.01
C GLY A 38 0.94 -25.96 11.07
N GLY A 39 0.00 -26.19 11.99
CA GLY A 39 -1.15 -25.31 12.19
C GLY A 39 -0.76 -23.89 12.62
N LEU A 40 0.26 -23.76 13.48
CA LEU A 40 0.84 -22.46 13.85
C LEU A 40 1.51 -21.77 12.66
N LEU A 41 2.22 -22.51 11.79
CA LEU A 41 2.77 -21.97 10.54
C LEU A 41 1.68 -21.45 9.59
N VAL A 42 0.62 -22.23 9.38
CA VAL A 42 -0.53 -21.81 8.54
C VAL A 42 -1.23 -20.59 9.12
N LEU A 43 -1.42 -20.53 10.44
CA LEU A 43 -1.95 -19.35 11.14
C LEU A 43 -1.04 -18.14 10.94
N LEU A 44 0.28 -18.31 10.99
CA LEU A 44 1.27 -17.26 10.76
C LEU A 44 1.14 -16.66 9.35
N CYS A 45 0.89 -17.49 8.32
CA CYS A 45 0.58 -17.02 6.97
C CYS A 45 -0.67 -16.14 6.94
N VAL A 46 -1.76 -16.55 7.59
CA VAL A 46 -3.02 -15.78 7.65
C VAL A 46 -2.82 -14.42 8.33
N VAL A 47 -2.08 -14.39 9.44
CA VAL A 47 -1.75 -13.13 10.15
C VAL A 47 -0.81 -12.24 9.30
N ALA A 48 0.15 -12.82 8.58
CA ALA A 48 1.02 -12.08 7.65
C ALA A 48 0.20 -11.44 6.50
N ILE A 49 -0.75 -12.17 5.91
CA ILE A 49 -1.67 -11.67 4.88
C ILE A 49 -2.46 -10.45 5.39
N GLY A 50 -3.05 -10.54 6.59
CA GLY A 50 -3.83 -9.45 7.19
C GLY A 50 -2.99 -8.20 7.52
N THR A 51 -1.70 -8.36 7.83
CA THR A 51 -0.82 -7.26 8.26
C THR A 51 -0.02 -6.60 7.12
N LEU A 52 0.07 -7.22 5.94
CA LEU A 52 0.68 -6.64 4.74
C LEU A 52 -0.01 -5.34 4.28
N PRO A 53 0.74 -4.32 3.82
CA PRO A 53 2.16 -4.32 3.49
C PRO A 53 3.04 -3.73 4.62
N ARG A 54 2.52 -3.65 5.85
CA ARG A 54 3.25 -3.03 6.97
C ARG A 54 4.48 -3.86 7.33
N LEU A 55 5.49 -3.21 7.92
CA LEU A 55 6.72 -3.84 8.38
C LEU A 55 6.51 -5.17 9.16
N PRO A 56 5.58 -5.28 10.14
CA PRO A 56 5.28 -6.55 10.80
C PRO A 56 4.88 -7.68 9.82
N GLY A 57 4.05 -7.41 8.81
CA GLY A 57 3.65 -8.42 7.83
C GLY A 57 4.82 -8.90 6.95
N VAL A 58 5.81 -8.04 6.71
CA VAL A 58 7.05 -8.44 6.01
C VAL A 58 7.92 -9.34 6.89
N VAL A 59 8.05 -9.03 8.19
CA VAL A 59 8.78 -9.86 9.16
C VAL A 59 8.10 -11.21 9.36
N LEU A 60 6.77 -11.23 9.50
CA LEU A 60 5.99 -12.46 9.62
C LEU A 60 6.13 -13.36 8.38
N GLY A 61 6.11 -12.79 7.18
CA GLY A 61 6.34 -13.57 5.96
C GLY A 61 7.75 -14.17 5.87
N TRP A 62 8.77 -13.51 6.41
CA TRP A 62 10.10 -14.13 6.55
C TRP A 62 10.14 -15.26 7.59
N ALA A 63 9.42 -15.12 8.71
CA ALA A 63 9.28 -16.18 9.69
C ALA A 63 8.54 -17.40 9.10
N VAL A 64 7.54 -17.17 8.24
CA VAL A 64 6.89 -18.22 7.43
C VAL A 64 7.90 -18.93 6.54
N GLN A 65 8.73 -18.21 5.75
CA GLN A 65 9.74 -18.84 4.88
C GLN A 65 10.74 -19.72 5.64
N VAL A 66 11.24 -19.24 6.79
CA VAL A 66 12.14 -20.03 7.64
C VAL A 66 11.41 -21.27 8.19
N GLY A 67 10.14 -21.13 8.59
CA GLY A 67 9.31 -22.25 9.01
C GLY A 67 9.06 -23.27 7.89
N ALA A 68 8.77 -22.82 6.66
CA ALA A 68 8.53 -23.66 5.50
C ALA A 68 9.79 -24.47 5.12
N ILE A 69 10.96 -23.82 5.08
CA ILE A 69 12.24 -24.50 4.86
C ILE A 69 12.56 -25.46 6.03
N GLY A 70 12.29 -25.06 7.28
CA GLY A 70 12.44 -25.94 8.45
C GLY A 70 11.53 -27.18 8.42
N SER A 71 10.31 -27.05 7.88
CA SER A 71 9.38 -28.17 7.70
C SER A 71 9.91 -29.25 6.74
N ALA A 72 10.93 -28.94 5.93
CA ALA A 72 11.55 -29.89 5.02
C ALA A 72 12.31 -31.03 5.72
N VAL A 73 12.61 -30.90 7.01
CA VAL A 73 13.10 -32.02 7.84
C VAL A 73 12.03 -33.11 8.00
N LEU A 74 10.75 -32.72 8.06
CA LEU A 74 9.62 -33.66 8.17
C LEU A 74 9.13 -34.11 6.78
N VAL A 75 9.12 -33.20 5.80
CA VAL A 75 8.65 -33.46 4.43
C VAL A 75 9.70 -32.98 3.42
N PRO A 76 10.65 -33.84 2.99
CA PRO A 76 11.79 -33.42 2.14
C PRO A 76 11.43 -32.66 0.86
N ALA A 77 10.24 -32.89 0.29
CA ALA A 77 9.73 -32.13 -0.86
C ALA A 77 9.60 -30.61 -0.59
N MET A 78 9.47 -30.20 0.68
CA MET A 78 9.41 -28.79 1.08
C MET A 78 10.73 -28.04 0.93
N VAL A 79 11.87 -28.71 0.70
CA VAL A 79 13.11 -28.01 0.28
C VAL A 79 12.86 -27.28 -1.04
N ILE A 80 12.24 -27.96 -2.01
CA ILE A 80 11.98 -27.40 -3.33
C ILE A 80 10.80 -26.41 -3.26
N LEU A 81 9.68 -26.79 -2.64
CA LEU A 81 8.51 -25.93 -2.57
C LEU A 81 8.80 -24.67 -1.74
N GLY A 82 9.32 -24.81 -0.51
CA GLY A 82 9.71 -23.69 0.33
C GLY A 82 10.81 -22.82 -0.28
N GLY A 83 11.77 -23.42 -1.00
CA GLY A 83 12.76 -22.66 -1.77
C GLY A 83 12.14 -21.79 -2.88
N ILE A 84 11.16 -22.32 -3.60
CA ILE A 84 10.41 -21.58 -4.63
C ILE A 84 9.56 -20.46 -3.99
N PHE A 85 8.85 -20.74 -2.89
CA PHE A 85 8.09 -19.71 -2.16
C PHE A 85 9.00 -18.61 -1.61
N ALA A 86 10.16 -18.94 -1.06
CA ALA A 86 11.14 -17.97 -0.57
C ALA A 86 11.69 -17.09 -1.69
N ALA A 87 11.99 -17.68 -2.86
CA ALA A 87 12.40 -16.93 -4.05
C ALA A 87 11.29 -16.00 -4.57
N LEU A 88 10.04 -16.48 -4.63
CA LEU A 88 8.89 -15.67 -5.04
C LEU A 88 8.60 -14.55 -4.04
N TRP A 89 8.73 -14.81 -2.73
CA TRP A 89 8.60 -13.83 -1.65
C TRP A 89 9.67 -12.74 -1.77
N TRP A 90 10.94 -13.12 -1.94
CA TRP A 90 12.04 -12.19 -2.19
C TRP A 90 11.77 -11.30 -3.42
N CYS A 91 11.40 -11.92 -4.54
CA CYS A 91 11.04 -11.21 -5.76
C CYS A 91 9.87 -10.24 -5.55
N ALA A 92 8.80 -10.66 -4.86
CA ALA A 92 7.64 -9.83 -4.56
C ALA A 92 8.01 -8.60 -3.70
N LEU A 93 8.92 -8.76 -2.73
CA LEU A 93 9.46 -7.64 -1.94
C LEU A 93 10.37 -6.72 -2.77
N HIS A 94 11.25 -7.28 -3.59
CA HIS A 94 12.20 -6.52 -4.41
C HIS A 94 11.47 -5.69 -5.49
N TYR A 95 10.68 -6.33 -6.33
CA TYR A 95 9.89 -5.65 -7.36
C TYR A 95 8.78 -4.78 -6.76
N GLY A 96 8.23 -5.16 -5.60
CA GLY A 96 7.31 -4.33 -4.84
C GLY A 96 7.89 -2.96 -4.49
N ARG A 97 9.09 -2.93 -3.90
CA ARG A 97 9.81 -1.69 -3.56
C ARG A 97 10.13 -0.85 -4.80
N ARG A 98 10.61 -1.48 -5.87
CA ARG A 98 10.97 -0.78 -7.12
C ARG A 98 9.73 -0.19 -7.82
N ALA A 99 8.60 -0.90 -7.83
CA ALA A 99 7.34 -0.39 -8.38
C ALA A 99 6.78 0.79 -7.57
N ASP A 100 6.87 0.75 -6.24
CA ASP A 100 6.38 1.83 -5.39
C ASP A 100 7.28 3.09 -5.49
N GLN A 101 8.61 2.95 -5.65
CA GLN A 101 9.51 4.07 -5.95
C GLN A 101 9.11 4.83 -7.24
N ILE A 102 8.78 4.11 -8.32
CA ILE A 102 8.33 4.73 -9.58
C ILE A 102 7.02 5.52 -9.37
N ARG A 103 6.08 4.95 -8.60
CA ARG A 103 4.78 5.59 -8.31
C ARG A 103 4.95 6.90 -7.53
N PHE A 104 5.84 6.94 -6.54
CA PHE A 104 6.13 8.18 -5.80
C PHE A 104 6.78 9.24 -6.69
N ALA A 105 7.69 8.86 -7.60
CA ALA A 105 8.30 9.78 -8.56
C ALA A 105 7.25 10.40 -9.52
N THR A 106 6.35 9.59 -10.09
CA THR A 106 5.27 10.08 -10.95
C THR A 106 4.29 10.99 -10.19
N ALA A 107 3.94 10.65 -8.94
CA ALA A 107 3.05 11.46 -8.11
C ALA A 107 3.63 12.86 -7.80
N GLY A 108 4.94 12.93 -7.52
CA GLY A 108 5.65 14.20 -7.32
C GLY A 108 5.61 15.11 -8.55
N LEU A 109 5.83 14.53 -9.75
CA LEU A 109 5.74 15.27 -11.01
C LEU A 109 4.33 15.84 -11.25
N THR A 110 3.27 15.03 -11.03
CA THR A 110 1.89 15.51 -11.18
C THR A 110 1.53 16.63 -10.22
N ALA A 111 2.04 16.60 -8.99
CA ALA A 111 1.84 17.66 -8.00
C ALA A 111 2.58 18.96 -8.39
N THR A 112 3.79 18.87 -8.96
CA THR A 112 4.54 20.02 -9.46
C THR A 112 3.88 20.65 -10.68
N THR A 113 3.35 19.86 -11.63
CA THR A 113 2.60 20.39 -12.78
C THR A 113 1.23 20.95 -12.41
N ALA A 114 0.67 20.56 -11.26
CA ALA A 114 -0.55 21.13 -10.69
C ALA A 114 -0.28 22.37 -9.80
N GLY A 115 0.91 22.97 -9.88
CA GLY A 115 1.22 24.29 -9.31
C GLY A 115 0.24 25.38 -9.79
N PRO A 116 0.24 26.56 -9.16
CA PRO A 116 -0.95 27.40 -8.93
C PRO A 116 -1.55 28.15 -10.13
N VAL A 117 -1.76 27.47 -11.27
CA VAL A 117 -2.48 27.98 -12.46
C VAL A 117 -4.00 27.81 -12.31
N ALA A 118 -4.47 27.05 -11.32
CA ALA A 118 -5.87 27.06 -10.88
C ALA A 118 -6.28 28.38 -10.17
N ALA A 119 -5.31 29.23 -9.81
CA ALA A 119 -5.56 30.65 -9.59
C ALA A 119 -5.55 31.34 -10.97
N GLY A 120 -6.68 31.29 -11.68
CA GLY A 120 -6.87 32.05 -12.91
C GLY A 120 -6.60 33.54 -12.68
N PRO A 121 -6.18 34.30 -13.70
CA PRO A 121 -5.81 35.71 -13.52
C PRO A 121 -6.99 36.45 -12.92
N ALA A 122 -6.77 37.07 -11.76
CA ALA A 122 -7.77 37.88 -11.09
C ALA A 122 -8.20 38.99 -12.07
N SER A 123 -9.42 38.89 -12.58
CA SER A 123 -9.98 39.87 -13.50
C SER A 123 -10.27 41.14 -12.71
N GLY A 124 -9.24 41.97 -12.56
CA GLY A 124 -9.29 43.29 -11.96
C GLY A 124 -10.19 44.21 -12.77
N GLY A 125 -11.50 44.15 -12.51
CA GLY A 125 -12.44 45.17 -12.93
C GLY A 125 -12.03 46.52 -12.31
N PRO A 126 -12.24 47.66 -13.00
CA PRO A 126 -11.78 48.95 -12.50
C PRO A 126 -12.46 49.29 -11.18
N ALA A 127 -11.67 49.69 -10.18
CA ALA A 127 -12.22 50.21 -8.93
C ALA A 127 -12.97 51.54 -9.21
N PRO A 128 -14.21 51.73 -8.74
CA PRO A 128 -14.87 53.03 -8.81
C PRO A 128 -14.14 53.99 -7.85
N GLY A 129 -13.58 55.06 -8.41
CA GLY A 129 -12.62 55.90 -7.70
C GLY A 129 -13.25 56.90 -6.70
N GLY A 130 -12.52 57.11 -5.61
CA GLY A 130 -12.37 58.42 -4.96
C GLY A 130 -10.86 58.73 -4.89
N THR A 131 -10.39 59.98 -4.84
CA THR A 131 -11.03 61.25 -4.49
C THR A 131 -10.38 62.42 -5.27
N ALA A 132 -11.07 63.55 -5.47
CA ALA A 132 -10.78 64.87 -4.87
C ALA A 132 -10.81 65.98 -5.97
N PRO A 133 -10.62 67.29 -5.69
CA PRO A 133 -11.58 68.15 -5.01
C PRO A 133 -11.85 69.51 -5.74
N SER A 134 -12.68 70.37 -5.11
CA SER A 134 -12.74 71.85 -5.25
C SER A 134 -13.58 72.50 -6.37
N GLY A 135 -14.48 73.41 -5.97
CA GLY A 135 -15.18 74.39 -6.81
C GLY A 135 -16.39 75.02 -6.09
N PRO A 136 -16.43 76.35 -5.82
CA PRO A 136 -17.50 76.99 -5.05
C PRO A 136 -18.63 77.60 -5.92
N ASP A 137 -19.74 77.89 -5.25
CA ASP A 137 -20.80 78.86 -5.58
C ASP A 137 -21.46 78.85 -6.98
N ALA A 138 -22.72 78.38 -7.00
CA ALA A 138 -23.78 79.03 -7.77
C ALA A 138 -25.08 79.04 -6.94
N GLY A 139 -25.69 80.22 -6.81
CA GLY A 139 -26.84 80.50 -5.94
C GLY A 139 -28.21 80.05 -6.49
N PRO A 140 -29.32 80.59 -5.93
CA PRO A 140 -30.61 79.90 -5.84
C PRO A 140 -31.50 80.02 -7.10
N GLY A 141 -32.52 79.14 -7.17
CA GLY A 141 -33.71 79.31 -8.04
C GLY A 141 -34.56 80.54 -7.67
N PRO A 142 -35.65 80.88 -8.39
CA PRO A 142 -36.75 79.97 -8.79
C PRO A 142 -37.14 80.15 -10.29
N ASP A 143 -38.33 79.87 -10.87
CA ASP A 143 -39.67 79.43 -10.40
C ASP A 143 -40.43 78.71 -11.57
N PRO A 144 -41.45 77.86 -11.35
CA PRO A 144 -42.14 77.13 -12.43
C PRO A 144 -43.44 77.82 -12.90
N ALA A 145 -43.43 78.47 -14.07
CA ALA A 145 -44.62 78.64 -14.94
C ALA A 145 -44.31 79.39 -16.25
N ARG A 146 -44.41 78.71 -17.40
CA ARG A 146 -45.14 79.15 -18.62
C ARG A 146 -44.96 78.16 -19.78
#